data_AF-A0AAD8Y1D0-F1
#
_entry.id   AF-A0AAD8Y1D0-F1
#
_cell.length_a   1.000
_cell.length_b   1.000
_cell.length_c   1.000
_cell.angle_alpha   90.00
_cell.angle_beta   90.00
_cell.angle_gamma   90.00
#
_symmetry.space_group_name_H-M   'P 1'
#
loop_
_entity.id
_entity.type
_entity.pdbx_description
1 polymer ?
#
loop_
_entity_poly.entity_id
_entity_poly.type
_entity_poly.pdbx_seq_one_letter_code
_entity_poly.pdbx_strand_id
1 'polypeptide(L)'
;MFSSLTIAVVALLLLSAESFRPHDKSKKRTGSDLLLREQLLLLRCGGDVLDNETQSSNDDSIDANGDDNDSETKSRKMYNKQASNWVRTEPRCLSDFTGRPVVFEMLEDVLNAQHDGSDSKGNVVLDIGCGEGYCARKVIEMGASKVIGSDISKEMIACALSTADGDDDRFKYYESAAGELLKGLNDNRDFLGIDSTEGAFDVAIAVFLFNYLTTNEMEEVILQAFQALKPGGTFIFSVPHPSMIFCHDKGAIFRLDSENKGYYSSRNEKITGIISTIDGTTLNIMSIHKTLSDYITAIFSSGFEIVDIQEAGVTEEHMILHPEFFESVKDRPLHLVFKLKKPY
;
A
#
# COMPACT_ATOMS: atom_id res chain seq x y z
N MET A 1 48.27 6.80 -33.66
CA MET A 1 47.18 5.93 -33.18
C MET A 1 46.59 6.54 -31.92
N PHE A 2 45.55 7.36 -32.08
CA PHE A 2 44.50 7.61 -31.09
C PHE A 2 43.23 7.74 -31.93
N SER A 3 42.27 6.85 -31.67
CA SER A 3 41.25 6.41 -32.61
C SER A 3 40.02 7.33 -32.63
N SER A 4 39.56 7.56 -33.86
CA SER A 4 38.47 8.42 -34.32
C SER A 4 37.06 7.90 -33.99
N LEU A 5 36.75 7.61 -32.72
CA LEU A 5 35.45 7.00 -32.33
C LEU A 5 34.61 7.81 -31.33
N THR A 6 34.93 9.08 -31.07
CA THR A 6 34.13 9.91 -30.14
C THR A 6 33.33 11.02 -30.83
N ILE A 7 33.46 11.17 -32.15
CA ILE A 7 32.74 12.22 -32.92
C ILE A 7 31.51 11.65 -33.68
N ALA A 8 31.36 10.33 -33.78
CA ALA A 8 30.26 9.69 -34.53
C ALA A 8 28.96 9.49 -33.73
N VAL A 9 28.95 9.63 -32.39
CA VAL A 9 27.75 9.37 -31.57
C VAL A 9 26.91 10.63 -31.32
N VAL A 10 27.50 11.83 -31.48
CA VAL A 10 26.75 13.10 -31.35
C VAL A 10 26.03 13.51 -32.65
N ALA A 11 26.38 12.91 -33.79
CA ALA A 11 25.77 13.21 -35.09
C ALA A 11 24.52 12.36 -35.41
N LEU A 12 24.20 11.32 -34.63
CA LEU A 12 23.02 10.47 -34.87
C LEU A 12 21.76 10.89 -34.07
N LEU A 13 21.87 11.85 -33.16
CA LEU A 13 20.75 12.37 -32.36
C LEU A 13 20.13 13.67 -32.92
N LEU A 14 20.58 14.14 -34.08
CA LEU A 14 20.11 15.38 -34.71
C LEU A 14 19.47 15.18 -36.11
N LEU A 15 19.14 13.95 -36.50
CA LEU A 15 18.59 13.63 -37.83
C LEU A 15 17.28 12.83 -37.84
N SER A 16 16.49 12.85 -36.77
CA SER A 16 15.10 12.37 -36.80
C SER A 16 14.06 13.41 -36.37
N ALA A 17 14.50 14.64 -36.08
CA ALA A 17 13.62 15.77 -35.80
C ALA A 17 13.25 16.54 -37.08
N GLU A 18 12.69 15.88 -38.09
CA GLU A 18 12.17 16.60 -39.27
C GLU A 18 11.12 15.79 -40.07
N SER A 19 10.02 15.39 -39.43
CA SER A 19 8.76 15.13 -40.13
C SER A 19 7.59 14.91 -39.17
N PHE A 20 6.88 15.98 -38.80
CA PHE A 20 5.41 16.02 -38.79
C PHE A 20 4.94 17.46 -38.55
N ARG A 21 4.47 18.12 -39.61
CA ARG A 21 3.73 19.40 -39.51
C ARG A 21 2.30 19.12 -39.02
N PRO A 22 1.69 20.02 -38.24
CA PRO A 22 0.33 19.84 -37.75
C PRO A 22 -0.68 20.09 -38.88
N HIS A 23 -1.64 19.18 -39.03
CA HIS A 23 -2.81 19.40 -39.86
C HIS A 23 -3.86 20.17 -39.05
N ASP A 24 -4.15 21.39 -39.49
CA ASP A 24 -5.31 22.18 -39.09
C ASP A 24 -6.61 21.39 -39.30
N LYS A 25 -7.36 21.19 -38.22
CA LYS A 25 -8.80 20.92 -38.25
C LYS A 25 -9.49 21.67 -37.13
N SER A 26 -9.90 22.90 -37.44
CA SER A 26 -11.09 23.51 -36.88
C SER A 26 -12.29 22.54 -36.97
N LYS A 27 -12.72 21.97 -35.84
CA LYS A 27 -14.07 21.43 -35.69
C LYS A 27 -14.67 21.97 -34.39
N LYS A 28 -15.68 22.84 -34.57
CA LYS A 28 -16.58 23.32 -33.53
C LYS A 28 -17.08 22.14 -32.69
N ARG A 29 -16.76 22.14 -31.39
CA ARG A 29 -17.45 21.30 -30.41
C ARG A 29 -18.85 21.87 -30.20
N THR A 30 -19.86 21.07 -30.48
CA THR A 30 -21.26 21.36 -30.21
C THR A 30 -21.56 21.12 -28.73
N GLY A 31 -22.48 21.91 -28.16
CA GLY A 31 -22.83 21.92 -26.72
C GLY A 31 -23.46 20.64 -26.16
N SER A 32 -23.38 19.51 -26.87
CA SER A 32 -23.86 18.19 -26.42
C SER A 32 -22.81 17.38 -25.65
N ASP A 33 -21.51 17.66 -25.83
CA ASP A 33 -20.42 16.95 -25.12
C ASP A 33 -20.19 17.46 -23.68
N LEU A 34 -20.69 18.66 -23.36
CA LEU A 34 -20.64 19.21 -21.99
C LEU A 34 -21.72 18.61 -21.08
N LEU A 35 -22.87 18.23 -21.65
CA LEU A 35 -23.98 17.62 -20.90
C LEU A 35 -23.73 16.16 -20.50
N LEU A 36 -22.97 15.39 -21.31
CA LEU A 36 -22.58 14.03 -20.92
C LEU A 36 -21.50 14.01 -19.82
N ARG A 37 -20.65 15.04 -19.75
CA ARG A 37 -19.65 15.18 -18.70
C ARG A 37 -20.27 15.60 -17.36
N GLU A 38 -21.31 16.44 -17.38
CA GLU A 38 -22.03 16.81 -16.15
C GLU A 38 -22.96 15.70 -15.62
N GLN A 39 -23.51 14.83 -16.49
CA GLN A 39 -24.33 13.70 -16.03
C GLN A 39 -23.51 12.52 -15.46
N LEU A 40 -22.23 12.39 -15.81
CA LEU A 40 -21.31 11.43 -15.18
C LEU A 40 -20.72 11.92 -13.85
N LEU A 41 -20.91 13.20 -13.50
CA LEU A 41 -20.50 13.78 -12.22
C LEU A 41 -21.51 13.56 -11.08
N LEU A 42 -22.70 13.01 -11.39
CA LEU A 42 -23.83 12.86 -10.45
C LEU A 42 -23.95 11.47 -9.79
N LEU A 43 -22.93 10.61 -9.89
CA LEU A 43 -22.87 9.31 -9.20
C LEU A 43 -21.78 9.24 -8.12
N ARG A 44 -21.21 10.38 -7.70
CA ARG A 44 -20.37 10.41 -6.50
C ARG A 44 -21.26 10.34 -5.27
N CYS A 45 -21.23 9.19 -4.61
CA CYS A 45 -21.82 8.95 -3.29
C CYS A 45 -21.48 10.12 -2.35
N GLY A 46 -22.53 10.69 -1.75
CA GLY A 46 -22.45 11.86 -0.89
C GLY A 46 -21.52 11.64 0.30
N GLY A 47 -20.62 12.60 0.49
CA GLY A 47 -20.00 12.90 1.77
C GLY A 47 -20.39 14.33 2.11
N ASP A 48 -21.10 14.51 3.22
CA ASP A 48 -21.55 15.81 3.67
C ASP A 48 -20.36 16.76 3.93
N VAL A 49 -20.48 17.97 3.40
CA VAL A 49 -19.67 19.13 3.77
C VAL A 49 -20.10 19.54 5.18
N LEU A 50 -19.20 19.51 6.15
CA LEU A 50 -19.49 20.01 7.49
C LEU A 50 -19.48 21.54 7.49
N ASP A 51 -20.67 22.13 7.44
CA ASP A 51 -20.90 23.51 7.88
C ASP A 51 -20.98 23.55 9.41
N ASN A 52 -20.23 24.47 10.01
CA ASN A 52 -20.31 24.80 11.43
C ASN A 52 -21.62 25.55 11.72
N GLU A 53 -22.47 25.01 12.60
CA GLU A 53 -23.20 25.81 13.62
C GLU A 53 -23.98 24.93 14.64
N THR A 54 -23.72 25.21 15.92
CA THR A 54 -24.50 25.05 17.18
C THR A 54 -25.68 24.07 17.37
N GLN A 55 -25.50 23.19 18.38
CA GLN A 55 -26.43 22.69 19.43
C GLN A 55 -27.82 22.09 19.07
N SER A 56 -28.05 20.82 19.45
CA SER A 56 -28.85 20.45 20.65
C SER A 56 -28.85 18.94 20.93
N SER A 57 -28.89 18.62 22.23
CA SER A 57 -29.05 17.34 22.92
C SER A 57 -29.90 16.25 22.26
N ASN A 58 -29.47 14.99 22.39
CA ASN A 58 -30.20 13.96 23.13
C ASN A 58 -29.32 12.74 23.47
N ASP A 59 -29.64 12.17 24.63
CA ASP A 59 -29.03 11.03 25.32
C ASP A 59 -28.77 9.82 24.43
N ASP A 60 -27.60 9.21 24.60
CA ASP A 60 -27.48 7.75 24.65
C ASP A 60 -26.43 7.38 25.71
N SER A 61 -26.88 6.60 26.68
CA SER A 61 -26.13 6.11 27.83
C SER A 61 -24.94 5.25 27.39
N ILE A 62 -23.73 5.73 27.68
CA ILE A 62 -22.48 5.00 27.50
C ILE A 62 -22.27 4.08 28.72
N ASP A 63 -22.28 2.78 28.47
CA ASP A 63 -21.63 1.80 29.35
C ASP A 63 -20.12 2.06 29.34
N ALA A 64 -19.70 2.89 30.29
CA ALA A 64 -18.30 3.19 30.54
C ALA A 64 -17.69 2.06 31.37
N ASN A 65 -17.16 1.03 30.70
CA ASN A 65 -16.14 0.11 31.22
C ASN A 65 -15.52 -0.71 30.09
N GLY A 66 -14.65 -0.08 29.30
CA GLY A 66 -13.79 -0.75 28.34
C GLY A 66 -12.57 0.12 28.10
N ASP A 67 -11.39 -0.39 28.43
CA ASP A 67 -10.12 0.30 28.30
C ASP A 67 -9.83 0.54 26.81
N ASP A 68 -10.21 1.71 26.30
CA ASP A 68 -10.15 2.14 24.89
C ASP A 68 -8.70 2.38 24.41
N ASN A 69 -7.73 1.68 24.98
CA ASN A 69 -6.30 1.91 24.75
C ASN A 69 -5.66 0.96 23.74
N ASP A 70 -6.40 -0.04 23.26
CA ASP A 70 -5.94 -0.99 22.27
C ASP A 70 -5.77 -0.38 20.86
N SER A 71 -4.60 -0.61 20.25
CA SER A 71 -4.18 -0.10 18.94
C SER A 71 -5.04 -0.68 17.81
N GLU A 72 -5.42 -1.95 17.96
CA GLU A 72 -6.22 -2.72 17.01
C GLU A 72 -7.66 -2.22 16.97
N THR A 73 -8.28 -2.04 18.14
CA THR A 73 -9.63 -1.47 18.28
C THR A 73 -9.75 -0.09 17.60
N LYS A 74 -8.73 0.76 17.70
CA LYS A 74 -8.71 2.09 17.06
C LYS A 74 -8.54 2.00 15.55
N SER A 75 -7.63 1.16 15.07
CA SER A 75 -7.40 0.94 13.64
C SER A 75 -8.65 0.39 12.97
N ARG A 76 -9.33 -0.58 13.61
CA ARG A 76 -10.62 -1.11 13.18
C ARG A 76 -11.67 -0.01 13.07
N LYS A 77 -11.91 0.77 14.14
CA LYS A 77 -12.88 1.88 14.13
C LYS A 77 -12.60 2.89 13.00
N MET A 78 -11.33 3.23 12.77
CA MET A 78 -10.91 4.17 11.71
C MET A 78 -11.23 3.63 10.32
N TYR A 79 -10.81 2.41 10.00
CA TYR A 79 -10.98 1.84 8.67
C TYR A 79 -12.43 1.47 8.36
N ASN A 80 -13.18 0.97 9.34
CA ASN A 80 -14.61 0.73 9.19
C ASN A 80 -15.35 2.02 8.79
N LYS A 81 -14.99 3.15 9.41
CA LYS A 81 -15.60 4.47 9.11
C LYS A 81 -15.21 5.02 7.74
N GLN A 82 -14.06 4.63 7.21
CA GLN A 82 -13.49 5.25 5.99
C GLN A 82 -13.42 4.31 4.78
N ALA A 83 -13.84 3.04 4.89
CA ALA A 83 -13.63 2.00 3.88
C ALA A 83 -13.99 2.44 2.45
N SER A 84 -15.14 3.10 2.26
CA SER A 84 -15.58 3.60 0.95
C SER A 84 -14.62 4.60 0.30
N ASN A 85 -13.85 5.36 1.08
CA ASN A 85 -12.87 6.32 0.57
C ASN A 85 -11.59 5.66 0.05
N TRP A 86 -11.37 4.39 0.40
CA TRP A 86 -10.15 3.65 0.08
C TRP A 86 -10.30 2.72 -1.13
N VAL A 87 -11.53 2.38 -1.52
CA VAL A 87 -11.83 1.55 -2.70
C VAL A 87 -11.31 2.25 -3.96
N ARG A 88 -10.45 1.57 -4.71
CA ARG A 88 -9.80 2.15 -5.89
C ARG A 88 -9.71 1.16 -7.04
N THR A 89 -9.93 1.69 -8.24
CA THR A 89 -9.65 1.00 -9.52
C THR A 89 -8.37 1.53 -10.17
N GLU A 90 -7.95 2.75 -9.82
CA GLU A 90 -6.79 3.45 -10.38
C GLU A 90 -5.93 4.06 -9.27
N PRO A 91 -4.62 4.30 -9.50
CA PRO A 91 -3.74 4.97 -8.55
C PRO A 91 -4.28 6.34 -8.12
N ARG A 92 -4.31 6.59 -6.80
CA ARG A 92 -4.88 7.84 -6.25
C ARG A 92 -4.05 8.44 -5.10
N CYS A 93 -3.49 7.59 -4.24
CA CYS A 93 -2.70 8.00 -3.09
C CYS A 93 -1.22 8.11 -3.47
N LEU A 94 -0.44 8.93 -2.75
CA LEU A 94 1.01 9.06 -2.98
C LEU A 94 1.72 7.70 -3.05
N SER A 95 1.34 6.79 -2.15
CA SER A 95 1.93 5.45 -2.09
C SER A 95 1.61 4.57 -3.30
N ASP A 96 0.54 4.83 -4.04
CA ASP A 96 0.21 4.08 -5.27
C ASP A 96 1.17 4.44 -6.42
N PHE A 97 1.81 5.61 -6.36
CA PHE A 97 2.80 6.06 -7.34
C PHE A 97 4.23 5.73 -6.93
N THR A 98 4.54 5.80 -5.63
CA THR A 98 5.93 5.65 -5.19
C THR A 98 6.20 4.31 -4.50
N GLY A 99 5.38 3.91 -3.52
CA GLY A 99 5.70 2.78 -2.65
C GLY A 99 5.24 1.42 -3.20
N ARG A 100 3.99 1.33 -3.65
CA ARG A 100 3.41 0.08 -4.18
C ARG A 100 4.09 -0.39 -5.46
N PRO A 101 4.48 0.47 -6.43
CA PRO A 101 5.20 0.01 -7.61
C PRO A 101 6.48 -0.74 -7.28
N VAL A 102 7.27 -0.25 -6.30
CA VAL A 102 8.49 -0.96 -5.85
C VAL A 102 8.15 -2.34 -5.25
N VAL A 103 7.05 -2.47 -4.51
CA VAL A 103 6.57 -3.79 -4.04
C VAL A 103 6.25 -4.71 -5.21
N PHE A 104 5.56 -4.20 -6.23
CA PHE A 104 5.18 -4.99 -7.41
C PHE A 104 6.39 -5.37 -8.28
N GLU A 105 7.35 -4.46 -8.48
CA GLU A 105 8.62 -4.77 -9.15
C GLU A 105 9.37 -5.88 -8.42
N MET A 106 9.49 -5.80 -7.09
CA MET A 106 10.13 -6.85 -6.29
C MET A 106 9.42 -8.20 -6.34
N LEU A 107 8.10 -8.20 -6.55
CA LEU A 107 7.26 -9.39 -6.72
C LEU A 107 7.40 -10.02 -8.11
N GLU A 108 7.59 -9.22 -9.16
CA GLU A 108 7.66 -9.70 -10.53
C GLU A 108 8.73 -10.79 -10.70
N ASP A 109 9.91 -10.58 -10.12
CA ASP A 109 10.98 -11.60 -10.10
C ASP A 109 10.54 -12.91 -9.44
N VAL A 110 9.74 -12.82 -8.37
CA VAL A 110 9.39 -13.96 -7.52
C VAL A 110 8.28 -14.78 -8.17
N LEU A 111 7.27 -14.09 -8.71
CA LEU A 111 6.13 -14.72 -9.37
C LEU A 111 6.53 -15.32 -10.72
N ASN A 112 7.47 -14.69 -11.44
CA ASN A 112 7.93 -15.19 -12.73
C ASN A 112 8.96 -16.34 -12.62
N ALA A 113 9.78 -16.38 -11.55
CA ALA A 113 10.84 -17.37 -11.42
C ALA A 113 10.34 -18.83 -11.28
N GLN A 114 9.10 -19.06 -10.83
CA GLN A 114 8.55 -20.42 -10.69
C GLN A 114 7.92 -20.99 -11.97
N HIS A 115 7.94 -20.24 -13.07
CA HIS A 115 7.47 -20.74 -14.37
C HIS A 115 8.48 -21.63 -15.11
N ASP A 116 9.67 -21.88 -14.56
CA ASP A 116 10.78 -22.55 -15.25
C ASP A 116 10.79 -24.10 -15.18
N GLY A 117 9.79 -24.75 -14.56
CA GLY A 117 9.51 -26.16 -14.80
C GLY A 117 9.24 -27.08 -13.60
N SER A 118 9.10 -26.57 -12.37
CA SER A 118 8.67 -27.38 -11.22
C SER A 118 7.43 -26.79 -10.55
N ASP A 119 6.33 -27.56 -10.59
CA ASP A 119 4.97 -27.29 -10.09
C ASP A 119 4.11 -26.28 -10.86
N SER A 120 3.21 -26.83 -11.67
CA SER A 120 2.19 -26.15 -12.47
C SER A 120 1.09 -25.43 -11.68
N LYS A 121 1.30 -25.10 -10.40
CA LYS A 121 0.26 -24.60 -9.50
C LYS A 121 0.32 -23.09 -9.22
N GLY A 122 1.37 -22.39 -9.65
CA GLY A 122 1.55 -20.94 -9.41
C GLY A 122 1.64 -20.58 -7.92
N ASN A 123 2.03 -19.34 -7.62
CA ASN A 123 2.25 -18.91 -6.23
C ASN A 123 0.95 -18.68 -5.45
N VAL A 124 0.88 -19.25 -4.25
CA VAL A 124 -0.13 -18.88 -3.25
C VAL A 124 0.42 -17.75 -2.40
N VAL A 125 -0.27 -16.61 -2.42
CA VAL A 125 0.16 -15.37 -1.78
C VAL A 125 -0.70 -15.04 -0.56
N LEU A 126 -0.07 -14.68 0.55
CA LEU A 126 -0.72 -14.14 1.75
C LEU A 126 -0.63 -12.60 1.75
N ASP A 127 -1.75 -11.90 1.80
CA ASP A 127 -1.82 -10.42 1.90
C ASP A 127 -2.28 -10.01 3.30
N ILE A 128 -1.33 -9.61 4.14
CA ILE A 128 -1.56 -9.26 5.55
C ILE A 128 -1.88 -7.76 5.66
N GLY A 129 -3.09 -7.44 6.09
CA GLY A 129 -3.62 -6.06 6.04
C GLY A 129 -4.05 -5.68 4.62
N CYS A 130 -4.87 -6.54 3.99
CA CYS A 130 -5.18 -6.43 2.56
C CYS A 130 -6.04 -5.20 2.20
N GLY A 131 -6.67 -4.56 3.19
CA GLY A 131 -7.62 -3.48 2.98
C GLY A 131 -8.72 -3.90 2.00
N GLU A 132 -9.01 -3.03 1.03
CA GLU A 132 -9.99 -3.31 -0.03
C GLU A 132 -9.48 -4.27 -1.13
N GLY A 133 -8.31 -4.90 -0.98
CA GLY A 133 -7.83 -5.93 -1.91
C GLY A 133 -7.11 -5.42 -3.15
N TYR A 134 -6.70 -4.15 -3.20
CA TYR A 134 -5.93 -3.60 -4.33
C TYR A 134 -4.69 -4.43 -4.68
N CYS A 135 -3.86 -4.72 -3.67
CA CYS A 135 -2.62 -5.47 -3.87
C CYS A 135 -2.93 -6.90 -4.30
N ALA A 136 -3.91 -7.56 -3.68
CA ALA A 136 -4.40 -8.85 -4.13
C ALA A 136 -4.77 -8.85 -5.62
N ARG A 137 -5.59 -7.90 -6.08
CA ARG A 137 -5.98 -7.80 -7.51
C ARG A 137 -4.76 -7.66 -8.43
N LYS A 138 -3.81 -6.79 -8.06
CA LYS A 138 -2.56 -6.62 -8.82
C LYS A 138 -1.69 -7.87 -8.85
N VAL A 139 -1.57 -8.57 -7.73
CA VAL A 139 -0.78 -9.80 -7.63
C VAL A 139 -1.38 -10.93 -8.47
N ILE A 140 -2.71 -11.03 -8.55
CA ILE A 140 -3.39 -11.94 -9.47
C ILE A 140 -3.18 -11.56 -10.95
N GLU A 141 -3.25 -10.26 -11.29
CA GLU A 141 -2.91 -9.76 -12.63
C GLU A 141 -1.46 -10.13 -13.04
N MET A 142 -0.55 -10.18 -12.07
CA MET A 142 0.86 -10.57 -12.26
C MET A 142 1.10 -12.08 -12.33
N GLY A 143 0.06 -12.91 -12.21
CA GLY A 143 0.15 -14.36 -12.41
C GLY A 143 0.15 -15.23 -11.15
N ALA A 144 -0.06 -14.66 -9.96
CA ALA A 144 -0.30 -15.48 -8.78
C ALA A 144 -1.54 -16.37 -8.97
N SER A 145 -1.50 -17.59 -8.44
CA SER A 145 -2.60 -18.55 -8.59
C SER A 145 -3.72 -18.28 -7.60
N LYS A 146 -3.38 -17.75 -6.42
CA LYS A 146 -4.32 -17.47 -5.35
C LYS A 146 -3.77 -16.39 -4.41
N VAL A 147 -4.63 -15.53 -3.92
CA VAL A 147 -4.35 -14.58 -2.84
C VAL A 147 -5.31 -14.84 -1.69
N ILE A 148 -4.76 -15.04 -0.49
CA ILE A 148 -5.49 -15.07 0.78
C ILE A 148 -5.19 -13.76 1.50
N GLY A 149 -6.20 -12.91 1.67
CA GLY A 149 -6.07 -11.60 2.33
C GLY A 149 -6.74 -11.57 3.70
N SER A 150 -6.07 -10.97 4.67
CA SER A 150 -6.64 -10.70 6.00
C SER A 150 -6.66 -9.21 6.28
N ASP A 151 -7.75 -8.71 6.86
CA ASP A 151 -7.81 -7.34 7.35
C ASP A 151 -8.62 -7.25 8.64
N ILE A 152 -8.27 -6.30 9.49
CA ILE A 152 -8.99 -6.07 10.75
C ILE A 152 -10.38 -5.47 10.51
N SER A 153 -10.60 -4.81 9.38
CA SER A 153 -11.85 -4.12 9.06
C SER A 153 -12.78 -5.01 8.23
N LYS A 154 -13.90 -5.43 8.81
CA LYS A 154 -14.96 -6.15 8.08
C LYS A 154 -15.50 -5.36 6.87
N GLU A 155 -15.54 -4.02 6.94
CA GLU A 155 -15.98 -3.16 5.84
C GLU A 155 -14.94 -3.16 4.71
N MET A 156 -13.64 -3.20 5.02
CA MET A 156 -12.59 -3.40 4.02
C MET A 156 -12.69 -4.76 3.35
N ILE A 157 -12.93 -5.83 4.13
CA ILE A 157 -13.17 -7.17 3.60
C ILE A 157 -14.39 -7.19 2.68
N ALA A 158 -15.49 -6.53 3.06
CA ALA A 158 -16.67 -6.42 2.21
C ALA A 158 -16.37 -5.69 0.88
N CYS A 159 -15.54 -4.63 0.92
CA CYS A 159 -15.06 -3.96 -0.29
C CYS A 159 -14.16 -4.86 -1.14
N ALA A 160 -13.24 -5.62 -0.52
CA ALA A 160 -12.36 -6.54 -1.21
C ALA A 160 -13.14 -7.65 -1.95
N LEU A 161 -14.15 -8.21 -1.30
CA LEU A 161 -15.06 -9.18 -1.92
C LEU A 161 -15.86 -8.56 -3.07
N SER A 162 -16.38 -7.34 -2.88
CA SER A 162 -17.19 -6.66 -3.91
C SER A 162 -16.40 -6.27 -5.16
N THR A 163 -15.10 -6.01 -5.01
CA THR A 163 -14.21 -5.60 -6.11
C THR A 163 -13.55 -6.78 -6.84
N ALA A 164 -13.53 -7.97 -6.23
CA ALA A 164 -12.89 -9.17 -6.76
C ALA A 164 -13.78 -9.96 -7.75
N ASP A 165 -14.60 -9.28 -8.56
CA ASP A 165 -15.58 -9.90 -9.48
C ASP A 165 -16.46 -11.00 -8.84
N GLY A 166 -16.73 -10.88 -7.53
CA GLY A 166 -17.74 -11.61 -6.75
C GLY A 166 -17.50 -13.12 -6.53
N ASP A 167 -17.05 -13.83 -7.56
CA ASP A 167 -16.99 -15.30 -7.62
C ASP A 167 -15.61 -15.84 -8.06
N ASP A 168 -14.59 -14.98 -8.14
CA ASP A 168 -13.25 -15.43 -8.49
C ASP A 168 -12.58 -16.15 -7.32
N ASP A 169 -12.54 -17.48 -7.39
CA ASP A 169 -11.98 -18.37 -6.38
C ASP A 169 -10.49 -18.16 -6.08
N ARG A 170 -9.79 -17.38 -6.91
CA ARG A 170 -8.41 -16.96 -6.67
C ARG A 170 -8.29 -16.01 -5.49
N PHE A 171 -9.37 -15.33 -5.09
CA PHE A 171 -9.39 -14.45 -3.92
C PHE A 171 -10.13 -15.10 -2.75
N LYS A 172 -9.49 -15.13 -1.58
CA LYS A 172 -10.15 -15.48 -0.32
C LYS A 172 -9.81 -14.41 0.71
N TYR A 173 -10.84 -13.81 1.31
CA TYR A 173 -10.67 -12.74 2.28
C TYR A 173 -11.33 -13.10 3.60
N TYR A 174 -10.70 -12.74 4.73
CA TYR A 174 -11.26 -12.97 6.05
C TYR A 174 -10.91 -11.83 7.02
N GLU A 175 -11.78 -11.60 8.01
CA GLU A 175 -11.54 -10.62 9.06
C GLU A 175 -10.59 -11.21 10.11
N SER A 176 -9.46 -10.57 10.33
CA SER A 176 -8.51 -10.93 11.37
C SER A 176 -7.54 -9.79 11.65
N ALA A 177 -7.23 -9.57 12.94
CA ALA A 177 -6.16 -8.67 13.31
C ALA A 177 -4.81 -9.29 12.94
N ALA A 178 -3.85 -8.47 12.51
CA ALA A 178 -2.54 -8.96 12.09
C ALA A 178 -1.82 -9.72 13.22
N GLY A 179 -1.96 -9.27 14.48
CA GLY A 179 -1.39 -9.96 15.65
C GLY A 179 -1.92 -11.37 15.87
N GLU A 180 -3.08 -11.71 15.30
CA GLU A 180 -3.68 -13.06 15.35
C GLU A 180 -3.52 -13.84 14.04
N LEU A 181 -2.60 -13.47 13.14
CA LEU A 181 -2.48 -14.01 11.78
C LEU A 181 -2.61 -15.53 11.69
N LEU A 182 -1.78 -16.30 12.40
CA LEU A 182 -1.81 -17.77 12.34
C LEU A 182 -3.09 -18.35 12.92
N LYS A 183 -3.59 -17.75 14.00
CA LYS A 183 -4.86 -18.16 14.60
C LYS A 183 -6.01 -17.92 13.63
N GLY A 184 -6.07 -16.74 13.00
CA GLY A 184 -7.08 -16.40 11.99
C GLY A 184 -7.01 -17.31 10.77
N LEU A 185 -5.81 -17.64 10.28
CA LEU A 185 -5.62 -18.62 9.21
C LEU A 185 -6.16 -20.00 9.62
N ASN A 186 -5.87 -20.45 10.86
CA ASN A 186 -6.29 -21.76 11.34
C ASN A 186 -7.81 -21.83 11.51
N ASP A 187 -8.41 -20.79 12.10
CA ASP A 187 -9.84 -20.70 12.34
C ASP A 187 -10.65 -20.68 11.03
N ASN A 188 -10.03 -20.25 9.92
CA ASN A 188 -10.65 -20.17 8.60
C ASN A 188 -10.12 -21.22 7.59
N ARG A 189 -9.28 -22.17 8.01
CA ARG A 189 -8.48 -23.02 7.10
C ARG A 189 -9.31 -23.75 6.02
N ASP A 190 -10.49 -24.24 6.38
CA ASP A 190 -11.36 -25.03 5.49
C ASP A 190 -11.93 -24.13 4.38
N PHE A 191 -12.34 -22.91 4.74
CA PHE A 191 -12.79 -21.88 3.78
C PHE A 191 -11.63 -21.39 2.90
N LEU A 192 -10.46 -21.21 3.51
CA LEU A 192 -9.26 -20.78 2.81
C LEU A 192 -8.68 -21.87 1.91
N GLY A 193 -9.06 -23.13 2.08
CA GLY A 193 -8.54 -24.27 1.33
C GLY A 193 -7.05 -24.47 1.54
N ILE A 194 -6.60 -24.40 2.80
CA ILE A 194 -5.22 -24.67 3.22
C ILE A 194 -5.19 -25.83 4.22
N ASP A 195 -4.22 -26.74 4.07
CA ASP A 195 -4.09 -27.94 4.92
C ASP A 195 -3.40 -27.65 6.26
N SER A 196 -2.55 -26.62 6.29
CA SER A 196 -1.76 -26.18 7.43
C SER A 196 -1.66 -24.65 7.39
N THR A 197 -1.48 -24.02 8.55
CA THR A 197 -1.11 -22.60 8.59
C THR A 197 0.39 -22.40 8.45
N GLU A 198 1.19 -23.33 8.96
CA GLU A 198 2.64 -23.35 8.80
C GLU A 198 3.01 -23.83 7.40
N GLY A 199 3.87 -23.07 6.71
CA GLY A 199 4.37 -23.45 5.38
C GLY A 199 3.31 -23.53 4.28
N ALA A 200 2.22 -22.77 4.38
CA ALA A 200 1.16 -22.77 3.37
C ALA A 200 1.46 -21.87 2.17
N PHE A 201 2.29 -20.84 2.34
CA PHE A 201 2.41 -19.74 1.39
C PHE A 201 3.78 -19.70 0.72
N ASP A 202 3.78 -19.40 -0.58
CA ASP A 202 5.01 -19.16 -1.34
C ASP A 202 5.52 -17.74 -1.15
N VAL A 203 4.57 -16.80 -1.07
CA VAL A 203 4.83 -15.36 -0.88
C VAL A 203 3.91 -14.79 0.18
N ALA A 204 4.41 -13.87 0.98
CA ALA A 204 3.62 -13.03 1.86
C ALA A 204 3.90 -11.57 1.51
N ILE A 205 2.88 -10.72 1.64
CA ILE A 205 2.99 -9.28 1.52
C ILE A 205 2.33 -8.57 2.70
N ALA A 206 2.89 -7.43 3.10
CA ALA A 206 2.31 -6.55 4.11
C ALA A 206 2.56 -5.08 3.72
N VAL A 207 1.62 -4.49 2.97
CA VAL A 207 1.85 -3.20 2.31
C VAL A 207 1.23 -2.07 3.12
N PHE A 208 2.06 -1.27 3.82
CA PHE A 208 1.65 -0.23 4.77
C PHE A 208 0.83 -0.75 5.96
N LEU A 209 1.14 -1.97 6.42
CA LEU A 209 0.57 -2.55 7.64
C LEU A 209 1.33 -2.10 8.89
N PHE A 210 2.66 -2.28 8.90
CA PHE A 210 3.46 -2.15 10.12
C PHE A 210 3.49 -0.73 10.70
N ASN A 211 3.14 0.31 9.93
CA ASN A 211 2.95 1.64 10.48
C ASN A 211 1.77 1.75 11.46
N TYR A 212 0.88 0.76 11.57
CA TYR A 212 -0.18 0.75 12.58
C TYR A 212 0.19 -0.03 13.85
N LEU A 213 1.34 -0.70 13.87
CA LEU A 213 1.75 -1.59 14.95
C LEU A 213 2.89 -1.00 15.78
N THR A 214 2.89 -1.29 17.06
CA THR A 214 4.05 -1.11 17.95
C THR A 214 5.19 -2.04 17.54
N THR A 215 6.37 -1.84 18.12
CA THR A 215 7.54 -2.70 17.88
C THR A 215 7.25 -4.16 18.20
N ASN A 216 6.57 -4.43 19.31
CA ASN A 216 6.32 -5.79 19.78
C ASN A 216 5.28 -6.49 18.90
N GLU A 217 4.18 -5.80 18.57
CA GLU A 217 3.16 -6.32 17.64
C GLU A 217 3.79 -6.57 16.25
N MET A 218 4.66 -5.69 15.77
CA MET A 218 5.39 -5.90 14.52
C MET A 218 6.28 -7.16 14.57
N GLU A 219 7.05 -7.34 15.64
CA GLU A 219 7.90 -8.52 15.84
C GLU A 219 7.08 -9.82 15.79
N GLU A 220 5.93 -9.84 16.48
CA GLU A 220 5.01 -10.98 16.49
C GLU A 220 4.43 -11.29 15.10
N VAL A 221 4.02 -10.25 14.36
CA VAL A 221 3.47 -10.41 13.01
C VAL A 221 4.54 -10.89 12.02
N ILE A 222 5.76 -10.36 12.09
CA ILE A 222 6.88 -10.81 11.24
C ILE A 222 7.20 -12.29 11.54
N LEU A 223 7.22 -12.70 12.81
CA LEU A 223 7.42 -14.11 13.18
C LEU A 223 6.30 -15.02 12.64
N GLN A 224 5.04 -14.59 12.74
CA GLN A 224 3.91 -15.35 12.20
C GLN A 224 3.96 -15.46 10.67
N ALA A 225 4.37 -14.39 9.97
CA ALA A 225 4.61 -14.43 8.54
C ALA A 225 5.75 -15.41 8.17
N PHE A 226 6.82 -15.45 8.97
CA PHE A 226 7.90 -16.43 8.82
C PHE A 226 7.37 -17.87 8.95
N GLN A 227 6.52 -18.14 9.93
CA GLN A 227 5.94 -19.47 10.13
C GLN A 227 4.98 -19.86 9.00
N ALA A 228 4.18 -18.91 8.51
CA ALA A 228 3.21 -19.14 7.43
C ALA A 228 3.87 -19.46 6.08
N LEU A 229 5.07 -18.92 5.83
CA LEU A 229 5.81 -19.16 4.59
C LEU A 229 6.45 -20.56 4.53
N LYS A 230 6.46 -21.14 3.32
CA LYS A 230 7.26 -22.34 3.00
C LYS A 230 8.76 -22.06 3.19
N PRO A 231 9.59 -23.09 3.43
CA PRO A 231 11.04 -22.96 3.27
C PRO A 231 11.38 -22.41 1.89
N GLY A 232 12.26 -21.42 1.81
CA GLY A 232 12.50 -20.68 0.57
C GLY A 232 11.37 -19.71 0.18
N GLY A 233 10.37 -19.46 1.02
CA GLY A 233 9.32 -18.48 0.76
C GLY A 233 9.80 -17.02 0.84
N THR A 234 9.10 -16.11 0.19
CA THR A 234 9.46 -14.68 0.14
C THR A 234 8.46 -13.83 0.92
N PHE A 235 8.96 -12.89 1.72
CA PHE A 235 8.13 -11.90 2.40
C PHE A 235 8.51 -10.49 1.92
N ILE A 236 7.53 -9.71 1.44
CA ILE A 236 7.75 -8.33 1.01
C ILE A 236 6.85 -7.40 1.80
N PHE A 237 7.42 -6.40 2.46
CA PHE A 237 6.61 -5.41 3.17
C PHE A 237 7.11 -4.00 2.92
N SER A 238 6.20 -3.05 3.07
CA SER A 238 6.52 -1.63 2.94
C SER A 238 5.97 -0.82 4.11
N VAL A 239 6.66 0.27 4.39
CA VAL A 239 6.32 1.23 5.45
C VAL A 239 6.61 2.65 4.97
N PRO A 240 5.96 3.67 5.55
CA PRO A 240 6.49 5.03 5.47
C PRO A 240 7.92 5.03 6.01
N HIS A 241 8.83 5.72 5.32
CA HIS A 241 10.23 5.70 5.71
C HIS A 241 10.37 6.25 7.15
N PRO A 242 11.18 5.65 8.04
CA PRO A 242 11.31 6.11 9.43
C PRO A 242 11.67 7.59 9.59
N SER A 243 12.40 8.16 8.63
CA SER A 243 12.75 9.59 8.63
C SER A 243 11.64 10.50 8.09
N MET A 244 10.67 9.99 7.31
CA MET A 244 9.63 10.81 6.66
C MET A 244 8.80 11.62 7.66
N ILE A 245 8.63 11.06 8.88
CA ILE A 245 7.99 11.74 10.00
C ILE A 245 8.66 13.10 10.33
N PHE A 246 9.95 13.24 10.05
CA PHE A 246 10.74 14.42 10.39
C PHE A 246 11.23 15.19 9.15
N CYS A 247 10.94 14.70 7.94
CA CYS A 247 11.47 15.22 6.68
C CYS A 247 10.34 15.71 5.77
N HIS A 248 9.52 16.64 6.26
CA HIS A 248 8.42 17.23 5.50
C HIS A 248 8.38 18.76 5.66
N ASP A 249 7.91 19.44 4.62
CA ASP A 249 7.69 20.87 4.65
C ASP A 249 6.30 21.21 5.19
N LYS A 250 6.14 22.44 5.69
CA LYS A 250 4.81 22.95 6.05
C LYS A 250 3.94 23.02 4.80
N GLY A 251 2.76 22.38 4.84
CA GLY A 251 1.84 22.33 3.70
C GLY A 251 2.13 21.23 2.69
N ALA A 252 3.09 20.33 2.96
CA ALA A 252 3.32 19.17 2.11
C ALA A 252 2.09 18.26 2.03
N ILE A 253 1.91 17.62 0.86
CA ILE A 253 0.79 16.68 0.62
C ILE A 253 0.87 15.43 1.49
N PHE A 254 2.03 15.14 2.10
CA PHE A 254 2.19 14.06 3.06
C PHE A 254 2.98 14.58 4.26
N ARG A 255 2.32 14.54 5.42
CA ARG A 255 2.88 15.06 6.67
C ARG A 255 2.45 14.21 7.84
N LEU A 256 3.37 13.95 8.75
CA LEU A 256 3.15 13.34 10.06
C LEU A 256 3.67 14.30 11.13
N ASP A 257 2.84 14.65 12.10
CA ASP A 257 3.16 15.66 13.11
C ASP A 257 3.71 15.03 14.38
N SER A 258 5.03 15.05 14.55
CA SER A 258 5.69 14.45 15.72
C SER A 258 5.58 15.28 17.00
N GLU A 259 4.86 16.41 16.99
CA GLU A 259 4.70 17.32 18.14
C GLU A 259 6.05 17.75 18.76
N ASN A 260 7.06 18.01 17.92
CA ASN A 260 8.45 18.34 18.29
C ASN A 260 9.24 17.19 18.95
N LYS A 261 8.71 15.97 19.02
CA LYS A 261 9.52 14.79 19.36
C LYS A 261 10.48 14.50 18.21
N GLY A 262 11.67 14.03 18.54
CA GLY A 262 12.66 13.54 17.59
C GLY A 262 12.59 12.02 17.39
N TYR A 263 13.37 11.53 16.43
CA TYR A 263 13.43 10.13 16.00
C TYR A 263 13.33 9.10 17.15
N TYR A 264 14.26 9.13 18.11
CA TYR A 264 14.27 8.16 19.20
C TYR A 264 13.14 8.37 20.23
N SER A 265 12.83 9.63 20.57
CA SER A 265 11.75 9.95 21.52
C SER A 265 10.35 9.65 20.99
N SER A 266 10.23 9.45 19.69
CA SER A 266 8.97 9.07 19.04
C SER A 266 8.77 7.56 18.96
N ARG A 267 9.73 6.72 19.34
CA ARG A 267 9.60 5.26 19.19
C ARG A 267 8.37 4.73 19.95
N ASN A 268 7.52 3.96 19.27
CA ASN A 268 6.18 3.50 19.71
C ASN A 268 5.15 4.60 19.97
N GLU A 269 5.46 5.86 19.70
CA GLU A 269 4.48 6.93 19.78
C GLU A 269 3.59 6.92 18.54
N LYS A 270 2.29 7.10 18.79
CA LYS A 270 1.33 7.39 17.74
C LYS A 270 1.55 8.81 17.23
N ILE A 271 1.69 8.93 15.93
CA ILE A 271 1.89 10.17 15.19
C ILE A 271 0.75 10.29 14.19
N THR A 272 -0.01 11.39 14.26
CA THR A 272 -1.10 11.67 13.32
C THR A 272 -0.63 12.61 12.23
N GLY A 273 -1.39 12.66 11.14
CA GLY A 273 -1.02 13.49 10.02
C GLY A 273 -2.07 13.48 8.93
N ILE A 274 -1.64 13.98 7.77
CA ILE A 274 -2.48 14.06 6.59
C ILE A 274 -1.76 13.52 5.37
N ILE A 275 -2.54 12.99 4.45
CA ILE A 275 -2.12 12.71 3.08
C ILE A 275 -3.17 13.27 2.11
N SER A 276 -2.73 14.00 1.10
CA SER A 276 -3.58 14.43 0.00
C SER A 276 -3.50 13.42 -1.13
N THR A 277 -4.64 13.14 -1.72
CA THR A 277 -4.76 12.34 -2.94
C THR A 277 -4.66 13.23 -4.17
N ILE A 278 -4.43 12.62 -5.33
CA ILE A 278 -4.24 13.36 -6.57
C ILE A 278 -5.45 14.18 -7.01
N ASP A 279 -6.65 13.84 -6.53
CA ASP A 279 -7.88 14.60 -6.77
C ASP A 279 -8.13 15.75 -5.75
N GLY A 280 -7.15 16.01 -4.88
CA GLY A 280 -7.20 17.06 -3.87
C GLY A 280 -7.89 16.66 -2.56
N THR A 281 -8.43 15.43 -2.45
CA THR A 281 -9.03 14.97 -1.20
C THR A 281 -7.94 14.76 -0.14
N THR A 282 -8.13 15.37 1.03
CA THR A 282 -7.22 15.19 2.18
C THR A 282 -7.76 14.12 3.12
N LEU A 283 -6.92 13.13 3.41
CA LEU A 283 -7.22 12.01 4.30
C LEU A 283 -6.40 12.15 5.57
N ASN A 284 -7.03 11.88 6.72
CA ASN A 284 -6.33 11.79 7.99
C ASN A 284 -5.65 10.43 8.08
N ILE A 285 -4.39 10.44 8.52
CA ILE A 285 -3.59 9.24 8.70
C ILE A 285 -2.96 9.20 10.08
N MET A 286 -2.52 8.01 10.46
CA MET A 286 -1.69 7.81 11.64
C MET A 286 -0.59 6.79 11.35
N SER A 287 0.49 6.90 12.11
CA SER A 287 1.59 5.95 12.12
C SER A 287 2.12 5.83 13.55
N ILE A 288 2.46 4.62 13.98
CA ILE A 288 3.28 4.37 15.16
C ILE A 288 4.73 4.39 14.71
N HIS A 289 5.55 5.30 15.26
CA HIS A 289 6.94 5.43 14.81
C HIS A 289 7.80 4.28 15.30
N LYS A 290 8.65 3.78 14.40
CA LYS A 290 9.66 2.77 14.63
C LYS A 290 10.94 3.24 13.96
N THR A 291 12.07 2.95 14.60
CA THR A 291 13.38 3.23 14.02
C THR A 291 13.72 2.19 12.95
N LEU A 292 14.69 2.51 12.09
CA LEU A 292 15.22 1.53 11.13
C LEU A 292 15.78 0.30 11.87
N SER A 293 16.47 0.51 13.00
CA SER A 293 16.99 -0.57 13.83
C SER A 293 15.89 -1.51 14.36
N ASP A 294 14.70 -1.00 14.64
CA ASP A 294 13.57 -1.84 15.10
C ASP A 294 13.14 -2.81 13.98
N TYR A 295 12.98 -2.32 12.75
CA TYR A 295 12.65 -3.18 11.61
C TYR A 295 13.74 -4.23 11.38
N ILE A 296 15.01 -3.81 11.34
CA ILE A 296 16.14 -4.72 11.10
C ILE A 296 16.24 -5.79 12.21
N THR A 297 16.06 -5.39 13.47
CA THR A 297 16.10 -6.32 14.61
C THR A 297 14.98 -7.35 14.53
N ALA A 298 13.75 -6.93 14.22
CA ALA A 298 12.62 -7.85 14.09
C ALA A 298 12.81 -8.85 12.95
N ILE A 299 13.34 -8.39 11.80
CA ILE A 299 13.67 -9.25 10.66
C ILE A 299 14.66 -10.33 11.08
N PHE A 300 15.80 -9.96 11.65
CA PHE A 300 16.82 -10.94 12.05
C PHE A 300 16.33 -11.88 13.15
N SER A 301 15.56 -11.37 14.11
CA SER A 301 15.07 -12.17 15.25
C SER A 301 14.06 -13.24 14.83
N SER A 302 13.33 -13.00 13.74
CA SER A 302 12.38 -13.98 13.17
C SER A 302 13.04 -15.06 12.30
N GLY A 303 14.31 -14.87 11.89
CA GLY A 303 15.06 -15.82 11.06
C GLY A 303 15.00 -15.53 9.55
N PHE A 304 14.42 -14.40 9.13
CA PHE A 304 14.48 -13.96 7.73
C PHE A 304 15.87 -13.46 7.34
N GLU A 305 16.21 -13.65 6.06
CA GLU A 305 17.34 -12.99 5.40
C GLU A 305 16.85 -11.78 4.60
N ILE A 306 17.59 -10.68 4.65
CA ILE A 306 17.32 -9.50 3.80
C ILE A 306 17.94 -9.76 2.44
N VAL A 307 17.09 -9.80 1.40
CA VAL A 307 17.51 -9.93 0.00
C VAL A 307 17.73 -8.55 -0.62
N ASP A 308 16.80 -7.62 -0.36
CA ASP A 308 16.87 -6.26 -0.89
C ASP A 308 16.14 -5.27 0.05
N ILE A 309 16.59 -4.02 0.01
CA ILE A 309 15.94 -2.89 0.66
C ILE A 309 15.96 -1.73 -0.33
N GLN A 310 14.79 -1.17 -0.64
CA GLN A 310 14.68 0.00 -1.50
C GLN A 310 13.96 1.16 -0.81
N GLU A 311 14.55 2.34 -0.95
CA GLU A 311 13.94 3.61 -0.57
C GLU A 311 13.16 4.14 -1.77
N ALA A 312 11.84 4.31 -1.60
CA ALA A 312 10.96 4.76 -2.68
C ALA A 312 10.57 6.23 -2.50
N GLY A 313 10.61 6.98 -3.61
CA GLY A 313 10.37 8.41 -3.64
C GLY A 313 9.79 8.88 -4.97
N VAL A 314 9.72 10.21 -5.15
CA VAL A 314 9.28 10.84 -6.39
C VAL A 314 10.34 10.64 -7.48
N THR A 315 9.92 10.26 -8.69
CA THR A 315 10.78 10.09 -9.87
C THR A 315 10.64 11.29 -10.80
N GLU A 316 11.53 11.39 -11.80
CA GLU A 316 11.40 12.42 -12.84
C GLU A 316 10.08 12.29 -13.63
N GLU A 317 9.62 11.05 -13.89
CA GLU A 317 8.34 10.80 -14.57
C GLU A 317 7.15 11.33 -13.76
N HIS A 318 7.15 11.12 -12.43
CA HIS A 318 6.13 11.70 -11.55
C HIS A 318 6.07 13.23 -11.68
N MET A 319 7.24 13.88 -11.71
CA MET A 319 7.33 15.33 -11.88
C MET A 319 6.86 15.82 -13.25
N ILE A 320 6.96 15.00 -14.30
CA ILE A 320 6.43 15.32 -15.63
C ILE A 320 4.91 15.18 -15.67
N LEU A 321 4.35 14.13 -15.08
CA LEU A 321 2.92 13.82 -15.15
C LEU A 321 2.08 14.72 -14.25
N HIS A 322 2.51 14.92 -12.99
CA HIS A 322 1.74 15.66 -11.98
C HIS A 322 2.63 16.53 -11.08
N PRO A 323 3.33 17.53 -11.64
CA PRO A 323 4.29 18.35 -10.89
C PRO A 323 3.69 18.97 -9.63
N GLU A 324 2.49 19.55 -9.71
CA GLU A 324 1.84 20.21 -8.56
C GLU A 324 1.56 19.27 -7.39
N PHE A 325 1.31 17.98 -7.68
CA PHE A 325 1.06 16.99 -6.65
C PHE A 325 2.36 16.58 -5.94
N PHE A 326 3.42 16.33 -6.71
CA PHE A 326 4.67 15.77 -6.17
C PHE A 326 5.68 16.81 -5.69
N GLU A 327 5.57 18.08 -6.10
CA GLU A 327 6.56 19.13 -5.82
C GLU A 327 6.89 19.26 -4.33
N SER A 328 5.89 19.18 -3.45
CA SER A 328 6.10 19.34 -2.00
C SER A 328 6.79 18.16 -1.32
N VAL A 329 6.87 17.02 -2.00
CA VAL A 329 7.45 15.76 -1.51
C VAL A 329 8.60 15.26 -2.40
N LYS A 330 9.05 16.09 -3.35
CA LYS A 330 10.21 15.79 -4.18
C LYS A 330 11.46 15.71 -3.31
N ASP A 331 12.38 14.81 -3.70
CA ASP A 331 13.66 14.62 -2.99
C ASP A 331 13.50 14.27 -1.49
N ARG A 332 12.42 13.55 -1.15
CA ARG A 332 12.16 13.02 0.20
C ARG A 332 12.17 11.49 0.19
N PRO A 333 12.70 10.83 1.23
CA PRO A 333 12.59 9.38 1.40
C PRO A 333 11.17 9.06 1.89
N LEU A 334 10.25 8.73 0.99
CA LEU A 334 8.83 8.60 1.34
C LEU A 334 8.51 7.26 1.97
N HIS A 335 9.03 6.19 1.37
CA HIS A 335 8.72 4.83 1.79
C HIS A 335 9.97 3.96 1.80
N LEU A 336 9.93 2.90 2.59
CA LEU A 336 10.94 1.87 2.64
C LEU A 336 10.29 0.52 2.34
N VAL A 337 10.89 -0.26 1.45
CA VAL A 337 10.40 -1.57 1.02
C VAL A 337 11.47 -2.62 1.29
N PHE A 338 11.10 -3.70 1.95
CA PHE A 338 11.98 -4.82 2.26
C PHE A 338 11.55 -6.06 1.46
N LYS A 339 12.52 -6.72 0.82
CA LYS A 339 12.37 -8.07 0.26
C LYS A 339 13.15 -9.04 1.11
N LEU A 340 12.45 -10.00 1.69
CA LEU A 340 13.01 -10.98 2.63
C LEU A 340 12.84 -12.40 2.11
N LYS A 341 13.73 -13.28 2.54
CA LYS A 341 13.71 -14.71 2.22
C LYS A 341 13.71 -15.54 3.49
N LYS A 342 12.79 -16.51 3.57
CA LYS A 342 12.87 -17.59 4.55
C LYS A 342 13.89 -18.61 4.05
N PRO A 343 14.94 -18.94 4.83
CA PRO A 343 15.90 -19.98 4.46
C PRO A 343 15.23 -21.36 4.27
N TYR A 344 15.93 -22.28 3.60
CA TYR A 344 15.47 -23.66 3.36
C TYR A 344 15.56 -24.56 4.58
#